data_AF-A0ABD5XWB1-F1
#
_entry.id   AF-A0ABD5XWB1-F1
#
_cell.length_a   1.000
_cell.length_b   1.000
_cell.length_c   1.000
_cell.angle_alpha   90.00
_cell.angle_beta   90.00
_cell.angle_gamma   90.00
#
_symmetry.space_group_name_H-M   'P 1'
#
loop_
_entity.id
_entity.type
_entity.pdbx_description
1 polymer ?
#
loop_
_entity_poly.entity_id
_entity_poly.type
_entity_poly.pdbx_seq_one_letter_code
_entity_poly.pdbx_strand_id
1 'polypeptide(L)'
;MPTAATVRCTDCAYEESFDSLRHARTAMTDHERETGHVADWAIGRLAAGVERAGDDAGVCGRDGCANADTPLLDRPESGDDA
;
A
#
# COMPACT_ATOMS: atom_id res chain seq x y z
N MET A 1 -2.38 15.53 -4.20
CA MET A 1 -2.38 14.46 -5.21
C MET A 1 -3.16 13.30 -4.64
N PRO A 2 -4.18 12.79 -5.35
CA PRO A 2 -4.86 11.56 -4.94
C PRO A 2 -3.92 10.36 -5.12
N THR A 3 -4.09 9.35 -4.28
CA THR A 3 -3.38 8.07 -4.40
C THR A 3 -3.84 7.38 -5.68
N ALA A 4 -2.91 7.03 -6.56
CA ALA A 4 -3.20 6.25 -7.77
C ALA A 4 -2.65 4.84 -7.60
N ALA A 5 -3.50 3.84 -7.87
CA ALA A 5 -3.14 2.44 -7.86
C ALA A 5 -3.27 1.85 -9.26
N THR A 6 -2.26 1.08 -9.68
CA THR A 6 -2.27 0.37 -10.96
C THR A 6 -2.37 -1.12 -10.68
N VAL A 7 -3.35 -1.77 -11.31
CA VAL A 7 -3.55 -3.22 -11.28
C VAL A 7 -3.02 -3.79 -12.59
N ARG A 8 -2.27 -4.89 -12.53
CA ARG A 8 -1.70 -5.60 -13.67
C ARG A 8 -1.89 -7.09 -13.48
N CYS A 9 -2.40 -7.78 -14.48
CA CYS A 9 -2.35 -9.23 -14.49
C CYS A 9 -0.95 -9.70 -14.86
N THR A 10 -0.46 -10.75 -14.19
CA THR A 10 0.83 -11.37 -14.51
C THR A 10 0.72 -12.39 -15.65
N ASP A 11 -0.48 -12.90 -15.89
CA ASP A 11 -0.75 -13.97 -16.85
C ASP A 11 -1.33 -13.44 -18.18
N CYS A 12 -1.86 -12.21 -18.21
CA CYS A 12 -2.44 -11.61 -19.42
C CYS A 12 -2.18 -10.09 -19.52
N ALA A 13 -2.60 -9.48 -20.64
CA ALA A 13 -2.36 -8.07 -20.92
C ALA A 13 -3.28 -7.08 -20.17
N TYR A 14 -3.97 -7.53 -19.12
CA TYR A 14 -4.83 -6.66 -18.32
C TYR A 14 -3.99 -5.67 -17.50
N GLU A 15 -4.21 -4.38 -17.72
CA GLU A 15 -3.59 -3.29 -16.96
C GLU A 15 -4.55 -2.12 -16.86
N GLU A 16 -4.83 -1.66 -15.64
CA GLU A 16 -5.75 -0.56 -15.39
C GLU A 16 -5.31 0.29 -14.19
N SER A 17 -5.55 1.59 -14.23
CA SER A 17 -5.20 2.53 -13.16
C SER A 17 -6.45 3.15 -12.53
N PHE A 18 -6.46 3.19 -11.21
CA PHE A 18 -7.57 3.64 -10.38
C PHE A 18 -7.13 4.73 -9.41
N ASP A 19 -7.95 5.75 -9.24
CA ASP A 19 -7.82 6.77 -8.18
C ASP A 19 -8.42 6.33 -6.83
N SER A 20 -8.96 5.11 -6.76
CA SER A 20 -9.58 4.53 -5.57
C SER A 20 -9.05 3.13 -5.31
N LEU A 21 -8.43 2.94 -4.14
CA LEU A 21 -7.96 1.63 -3.67
C LEU A 21 -9.10 0.61 -3.56
N ARG A 22 -10.30 1.08 -3.22
CA ARG A 22 -11.49 0.22 -3.16
C ARG A 22 -11.83 -0.32 -4.55
N HIS A 23 -11.82 0.54 -5.58
CA HIS A 23 -12.10 0.10 -6.94
C HIS A 23 -11.00 -0.79 -7.51
N ALA A 24 -9.72 -0.46 -7.27
CA ALA A 24 -8.61 -1.32 -7.63
C ALA A 24 -8.76 -2.73 -7.03
N ARG A 25 -9.14 -2.82 -5.75
CA ARG A 25 -9.37 -4.12 -5.09
C ARG A 25 -10.53 -4.90 -5.71
N THR A 26 -11.64 -4.23 -6.04
CA THR A 26 -12.76 -4.88 -6.73
C THR A 26 -12.32 -5.41 -8.09
N ALA A 27 -11.64 -4.60 -8.90
CA ALA A 27 -11.15 -4.99 -10.22
C ALA A 27 -10.20 -6.20 -10.17
N MET A 28 -9.27 -6.24 -9.20
CA MET A 28 -8.43 -7.42 -8.97
C MET A 28 -9.27 -8.67 -8.68
N THR A 29 -10.17 -8.57 -7.69
CA THR A 29 -10.98 -9.72 -7.26
C THR A 29 -11.86 -10.25 -8.39
N ASP A 30 -12.44 -9.36 -9.19
CA ASP A 30 -13.27 -9.72 -10.32
C ASP A 30 -12.42 -10.38 -11.41
N HIS A 31 -11.26 -9.80 -11.75
CA HIS A 31 -10.34 -10.37 -12.73
C HIS A 31 -9.88 -11.79 -12.34
N GLU A 32 -9.42 -11.97 -11.10
CA GLU A 32 -8.97 -13.27 -10.59
C GLU A 32 -10.09 -14.31 -10.62
N ARG A 33 -11.34 -13.91 -10.32
CA ARG A 33 -12.50 -14.80 -10.36
C ARG A 33 -12.93 -15.18 -11.78
N GLU A 34 -12.90 -14.22 -12.70
CA GLU A 34 -13.36 -14.41 -14.08
C GLU A 34 -12.35 -15.21 -14.91
N THR A 35 -11.07 -15.03 -14.64
CA THR A 35 -9.98 -15.58 -15.48
C THR A 35 -9.22 -16.70 -14.80
N GLY A 36 -9.23 -16.78 -13.47
CA GLY A 36 -8.35 -17.67 -12.70
C GLY A 36 -6.89 -17.22 -12.69
N HIS A 37 -6.57 -16.04 -13.24
CA HIS A 37 -5.23 -15.46 -13.23
C HIS A 37 -4.91 -14.79 -11.90
N VAL A 38 -3.64 -14.43 -11.72
CA VAL A 38 -3.19 -13.61 -10.60
C VAL A 38 -3.07 -12.14 -11.05
N ALA A 39 -3.60 -11.23 -10.25
CA ALA A 39 -3.45 -9.80 -10.45
C ALA A 39 -2.53 -9.19 -9.38
N ASP A 40 -1.47 -8.54 -9.82
CA ASP A 40 -0.60 -7.72 -9.00
C ASP A 40 -1.06 -6.26 -9.01
N TRP A 41 -0.64 -5.50 -7.98
CA TRP A 41 -0.95 -4.08 -7.90
C TRP A 41 0.18 -3.27 -7.27
N ALA A 42 0.24 -2.00 -7.66
CA ALA A 42 1.19 -1.04 -7.11
C ALA A 42 0.52 0.32 -6.86
N ILE A 43 0.93 0.99 -5.80
CA ILE A 43 0.58 2.39 -5.54
C ILE A 43 1.71 3.27 -6.10
N GLY A 44 1.38 4.15 -7.06
CA GLY A 44 2.38 4.98 -7.72
C GLY A 44 2.98 6.07 -6.82
N ARG A 45 2.12 6.88 -6.19
CA ARG A 45 2.50 7.85 -5.16
C ARG A 45 1.41 7.99 -4.11
N LEU A 46 1.83 8.16 -2.88
CA LEU A 46 0.96 8.49 -1.75
C LEU A 46 0.86 10.02 -1.62
N ALA A 47 -0.15 10.48 -0.89
CA ALA A 47 -0.17 11.88 -0.48
C ALA A 47 0.96 12.13 0.52
N ALA A 48 1.62 13.29 0.45
CA ALA A 48 2.78 13.61 1.29
C ALA A 48 2.52 13.47 2.80
N GLY A 49 1.29 13.70 3.26
CA GLY A 49 0.90 13.48 4.66
C GLY A 49 0.89 12.00 5.06
N VAL A 50 0.54 11.10 4.14
CA VAL A 50 0.57 9.63 4.37
C VAL A 50 2.00 9.12 4.37
N GLU A 51 2.86 9.64 3.48
CA GLU A 51 4.30 9.31 3.48
C GLU A 51 4.92 9.71 4.82
N ARG A 52 4.71 10.97 5.25
CA ARG A 52 5.21 11.44 6.55
C ARG A 52 4.67 10.63 7.73
N ALA A 53 3.38 10.34 7.76
CA ALA A 53 2.81 9.52 8.83
C ALA A 53 3.40 8.10 8.86
N GLY A 54 3.72 7.54 7.68
CA GLY A 54 4.41 6.25 7.56
C GLY A 54 5.84 6.31 8.07
N ASP A 55 6.59 7.36 7.72
CA ASP A 55 7.95 7.59 8.19
C ASP A 55 7.99 7.80 9.72
N ASP A 56 7.06 8.62 10.24
CA ASP A 56 6.91 8.89 11.67
C ASP A 56 6.54 7.62 12.46
N ALA A 57 5.83 6.67 11.84
CA ALA A 57 5.48 5.39 12.47
C ALA A 57 6.51 4.28 12.18
N GLY A 58 7.49 4.50 11.31
CA GLY A 58 8.47 3.49 10.88
C GLY A 58 7.88 2.36 10.02
N VAL A 59 6.70 2.55 9.40
CA VAL A 59 5.96 1.51 8.65
C VAL A 59 6.05 1.66 7.12
N CYS A 60 6.94 2.52 6.66
CA CYS A 60 7.17 2.82 5.24
C CYS A 60 7.77 1.64 4.43
N GLY A 61 8.14 0.53 5.08
CA GLY A 61 8.48 -0.75 4.43
C GLY A 61 9.81 -0.79 3.68
N ARG A 62 10.69 0.20 3.90
CA ARG A 62 12.05 0.27 3.35
C ARG A 62 13.07 0.41 4.49
N ASP A 63 14.25 -0.19 4.35
CA ASP A 63 15.33 0.06 5.31
C ASP A 63 15.73 1.55 5.31
N GLY A 64 15.77 2.15 6.51
CA GLY A 64 16.21 3.53 6.70
C GLY A 64 15.18 4.61 6.38
N CYS A 65 13.89 4.28 6.17
CA CYS A 65 12.85 5.27 5.92
C CYS A 65 12.15 5.81 7.19
N ALA A 66 12.46 5.26 8.36
CA ALA A 66 11.90 5.75 9.62
C ALA A 66 12.41 7.17 9.94
N ASN A 67 11.49 8.05 10.32
CA ASN A 67 11.86 9.38 10.79
C ASN A 67 12.41 9.28 12.22
N ALA A 68 13.73 9.34 12.39
CA ALA A 68 14.37 9.23 13.71
C ALA A 68 14.02 10.37 14.68
N ASP A 69 13.48 11.49 14.18
CA ASP A 69 13.14 12.66 15.00
C ASP A 69 11.72 12.57 15.62
N THR A 70 10.98 11.49 15.33
CA THR A 70 9.62 11.31 15.85
C THR A 70 9.62 10.62 17.23
N PRO A 71 8.85 11.13 18.20
CA PRO A 71 8.70 10.48 19.50
C PRO A 71 7.88 9.17 19.44
N LEU A 72 7.32 8.83 18.28
CA LEU A 72 6.54 7.61 18.09
C LEU A 72 7.40 6.34 18.05
N LEU A 73 8.68 6.46 17.66
CA LEU A 73 9.64 5.35 17.65
C LEU A 73 10.17 5.03 19.05
N ASP A 74 10.10 5.98 19.99
CA ASP A 74 10.53 5.81 21.38
C ASP A 74 9.48 5.10 22.26
N ARG A 75 8.32 4.74 21.69
CA ARG A 75 7.30 4.04 22.45
C ARG A 75 7.82 2.63 22.79
N PRO A 76 7.89 2.22 24.07
CA PRO A 76 8.13 0.83 24.38
C PRO A 76 7.03 0.02 23.73
N GLU A 77 7.43 -0.97 22.93
CA GLU A 77 6.57 -2.05 22.49
C GLU A 77 5.71 -2.49 23.68
N SER A 78 4.41 -2.20 23.62
CA SER A 78 3.47 -2.66 24.65
C SER A 78 3.31 -4.16 24.47
N GLY A 79 4.33 -4.91 24.87
CA GLY A 79 4.19 -6.28 25.33
C GLY A 79 3.52 -6.24 26.69
N ASP A 80 2.25 -6.65 26.72
CA ASP A 80 1.67 -7.61 27.66
C ASP A 80 0.14 -7.59 27.48
N ASP A 81 -0.36 -8.53 26.67
CA ASP A 81 -1.73 -9.04 26.81
C ASP A 81 -1.63 -10.14 27.89
N ALA A 82 -2.14 -9.84 29.08
CA ALA A 82 -2.24 -10.75 30.23
C ALA A 82 -3.70 -11.00 30.59
#